data_AF-A0A2R6RHU3-F1
#
_entry.id   AF-A0A2R6RHU3-F1
#
_cell.length_a   1.000
_cell.length_b   1.000
_cell.length_c   1.000
_cell.angle_alpha   90.00
_cell.angle_beta   90.00
_cell.angle_gamma   90.00
#
_symmetry.space_group_name_H-M   'P 1'
#
loop_
_entity.id
_entity.type
_entity.pdbx_description
1 polymer ?
#
loop_
_entity_poly.entity_id
_entity_poly.type
_entity_poly.pdbx_seq_one_letter_code
_entity_poly.pdbx_strand_id
1 'polypeptide(L)'
;MSVMLYRNDFNTPSSSIGERESSKSPQEPQTCSTFSGALGAGLVVFSRFPILAVTVHPYSLNGSPIDVLAGDWFVGKAAASVLIAHPILGQMQIFNTHLFAMGGDEGLEQLKAHRLVNAWEFSKLARQSAEMGRYVIAAGDFNSVPSAPPMTIIREHAGLTDAWVESHRHVRSPSLSGQPSPVDAIHMYGVTADSPLNSYSAGKRLEPYARKFQGKRLDYIMYRQPSSPPANDRTPRMRCIDTKVLLTETVPGQQFSYSDHFGLEATFEISLPGADVNNPDETYIPAPAPEDPLSQTQTVTTTSNPNPIPRRALSPESITSTLQSLTARYRYALEQARLHLTIFVVCLILLLAIIIGSAWLPRSWINPMFMLLTVFLAWLATTMLYIGFVYGRWEINALTNVIEELEIYRNSLDERSHHGYDGWRSR
;
A
#
# COMPACT_ATOMS: atom_id res chain seq x y z
N MET A 1 2.49 4.85 22.25
CA MET A 1 1.76 5.58 21.19
C MET A 1 0.52 4.75 20.83
N SER A 2 -0.67 5.34 20.72
CA SER A 2 -1.87 4.61 20.28
C SER A 2 -2.46 5.34 19.07
N VAL A 3 -2.33 4.71 17.91
CA VAL A 3 -3.01 5.07 16.67
C VAL A 3 -3.68 3.80 16.19
N MET A 4 -5.00 3.82 16.08
CA MET A 4 -5.77 2.68 15.60
C MET A 4 -6.08 2.91 14.13
N LEU A 5 -5.72 1.93 13.31
CA LEU A 5 -6.08 1.90 11.90
C LEU A 5 -7.20 0.89 11.72
N TYR A 6 -8.24 1.29 11.00
CA TYR A 6 -9.36 0.42 10.71
C TYR A 6 -9.58 0.38 9.19
N ARG A 7 -9.89 -0.83 8.71
CA ARG A 7 -10.37 -1.12 7.36
C ARG A 7 -11.83 -1.49 7.47
N ASN A 8 -12.70 -0.77 6.76
CA ASN A 8 -14.12 -1.11 6.69
C ASN A 8 -14.43 -1.77 5.35
N ASP A 9 -14.74 -3.07 5.35
CA ASP A 9 -15.15 -3.82 4.16
C ASP A 9 -16.66 -3.71 3.87
N PHE A 10 -17.44 -3.04 4.73
CA PHE A 10 -18.87 -2.82 4.53
C PHE A 10 -19.25 -1.35 4.66
N ASN A 11 -19.68 -0.78 3.53
CA ASN A 11 -20.04 0.63 3.39
C ASN A 11 -21.26 0.98 4.26
N THR A 12 -21.02 1.45 5.49
CA THR A 12 -22.00 2.18 6.29
C THR A 12 -21.47 3.59 6.52
N PRO A 13 -22.18 4.64 6.06
CA PRO A 13 -21.74 5.99 6.26
C PRO A 13 -21.85 6.36 7.75
N SER A 14 -20.71 6.55 8.42
CA SER A 14 -20.69 7.20 9.73
C SER A 14 -20.89 8.70 9.52
N SER A 15 -22.13 9.15 9.75
CA SER A 15 -22.47 10.56 9.82
C SER A 15 -22.08 11.09 11.20
N SER A 16 -20.96 11.79 11.28
CA SER A 16 -20.71 12.71 12.40
C SER A 16 -19.78 13.83 11.95
N ILE A 17 -20.37 14.87 11.37
CA ILE A 17 -19.80 16.21 11.40
C ILE A 17 -20.23 16.77 12.75
N GLY A 18 -19.35 16.69 13.76
CA GLY A 18 -19.60 17.26 15.08
C GLY A 18 -19.08 18.70 15.14
N GLU A 19 -20.01 19.66 15.22
CA GLU A 19 -19.70 21.01 15.71
C GLU A 19 -19.20 20.92 17.16
N ARG A 20 -18.15 21.68 17.50
CA ARG A 20 -17.52 21.64 18.82
C ARG A 20 -17.88 22.89 19.62
N GLU A 21 -18.70 22.73 20.66
CA GLU A 21 -18.79 23.70 21.76
C GLU A 21 -17.62 23.52 22.75
N SER A 22 -17.18 24.64 23.32
CA SER A 22 -16.02 24.77 24.19
C SER A 22 -16.32 24.31 25.62
N SER A 23 -15.77 23.17 26.04
CA SER A 23 -15.41 22.93 27.45
C SER A 23 -14.30 21.88 27.59
N LYS A 24 -13.46 22.03 28.61
CA LYS A 24 -12.27 21.20 28.90
C LYS A 24 -12.67 19.77 29.33
N SER A 25 -12.86 18.88 28.36
CA SER A 25 -12.97 17.42 28.54
C SER A 25 -11.64 16.73 28.16
N PRO A 26 -11.36 15.49 28.62
CA PRO A 26 -10.26 14.69 28.08
C PRO A 26 -10.40 14.61 26.56
N GLN A 27 -9.35 14.98 25.84
CA GLN A 27 -9.36 15.13 24.39
C GLN A 27 -9.79 13.80 23.73
N GLU A 28 -11.02 13.75 23.21
CA GLU A 28 -11.52 12.61 22.45
C GLU A 28 -10.63 12.36 21.22
N PRO A 29 -10.39 11.09 20.83
CA PRO A 29 -9.58 10.76 19.67
C PRO A 29 -10.15 11.39 18.40
N GLN A 30 -9.29 12.03 17.62
CA GLN A 30 -9.66 12.57 16.31
C GLN A 30 -9.79 11.44 15.30
N THR A 31 -10.86 11.47 14.51
CA THR A 31 -11.16 10.48 13.47
C THR A 31 -10.96 11.10 12.09
N CYS A 32 -10.26 10.41 11.21
CA CYS A 32 -10.15 10.78 9.80
C CYS A 32 -10.53 9.59 8.91
N SER A 33 -11.65 9.71 8.19
CA SER A 33 -12.06 8.77 7.16
C SER A 33 -11.65 9.29 5.80
N THR A 34 -11.04 8.43 4.97
CA THR A 34 -10.52 8.82 3.66
C THR A 34 -11.25 8.10 2.54
N PHE A 35 -11.52 8.83 1.46
CA PHE A 35 -12.22 8.33 0.28
C PHE A 35 -11.27 8.31 -0.93
N SER A 36 -11.37 7.26 -1.75
CA SER A 36 -10.66 7.07 -3.03
C SER A 36 -11.56 6.22 -3.93
N GLY A 37 -11.43 6.36 -5.24
CA GLY A 37 -12.27 5.64 -6.20
C GLY A 37 -13.77 5.99 -6.09
N ALA A 38 -14.63 5.13 -6.63
CA ALA A 38 -16.08 5.32 -6.63
C ALA A 38 -16.76 4.84 -5.34
N LEU A 39 -16.13 3.93 -4.59
CA LEU A 39 -16.70 3.30 -3.39
C LEU A 39 -15.96 3.64 -2.08
N GLY A 40 -14.85 4.40 -2.14
CA GLY A 40 -14.01 4.72 -0.98
C GLY A 40 -12.89 3.70 -0.76
N ALA A 41 -11.69 4.12 -0.33
CA ALA A 41 -10.57 3.21 -0.07
C ALA A 41 -10.79 2.27 1.13
N GLY A 42 -11.83 2.55 1.95
CA GLY A 42 -12.09 1.84 3.20
C GLY A 42 -11.09 2.14 4.32
N LEU A 43 -10.29 3.22 4.22
CA LEU A 43 -9.19 3.53 5.13
C LEU A 43 -9.57 4.60 6.15
N VAL A 44 -9.38 4.29 7.44
CA VAL A 44 -9.65 5.20 8.56
C VAL A 44 -8.45 5.25 9.52
N VAL A 45 -8.15 6.44 10.04
CA VAL A 45 -7.13 6.67 11.08
C VAL A 45 -7.77 7.32 12.31
N PHE A 46 -7.50 6.76 13.48
CA PHE A 46 -7.85 7.34 14.78
C PHE A 46 -6.58 7.74 15.53
N SER A 47 -6.53 8.98 16.01
CA SER A 47 -5.37 9.52 16.74
C SER A 47 -5.78 10.26 18.00
N ARG A 48 -5.09 9.98 19.11
CA ARG A 48 -5.17 10.81 20.33
C ARG A 48 -4.43 12.15 20.17
N PHE A 49 -3.46 12.22 19.27
CA PHE A 49 -2.69 13.42 18.99
C PHE A 49 -3.38 14.29 17.92
N PRO A 50 -3.21 15.62 17.95
CA PRO A 50 -3.78 16.51 16.95
C PRO A 50 -3.34 16.15 15.53
N ILE A 51 -4.31 16.02 14.63
CA ILE A 51 -4.11 15.86 13.20
C ILE A 51 -3.96 17.25 12.57
N LEU A 52 -2.80 17.50 11.97
CA LEU A 52 -2.44 18.76 11.33
C LEU A 52 -2.84 18.79 9.86
N ALA A 53 -2.75 17.66 9.18
CA ALA A 53 -3.10 17.54 7.76
C ALA A 53 -3.50 16.10 7.42
N VAL A 54 -4.28 15.96 6.36
CA VAL A 54 -4.74 14.69 5.80
C VAL A 54 -4.44 14.69 4.30
N THR A 55 -3.84 13.61 3.81
CA THR A 55 -3.56 13.43 2.39
C THR A 55 -4.01 12.03 1.95
N VAL A 56 -4.54 11.93 0.74
CA VAL A 56 -4.86 10.65 0.10
C VAL A 56 -4.16 10.61 -1.24
N HIS A 57 -3.40 9.55 -1.49
CA HIS A 57 -2.74 9.30 -2.76
C HIS A 57 -3.32 8.02 -3.38
N PRO A 58 -4.28 8.13 -4.32
CA PRO A 58 -4.75 6.99 -5.10
C PRO A 58 -3.59 6.36 -5.88
N TYR A 59 -3.51 5.03 -5.88
CA TYR A 59 -2.48 4.35 -6.67
C TYR A 59 -2.81 4.36 -8.16
N SER A 60 -1.79 4.43 -8.99
CA SER A 60 -1.96 4.51 -10.44
C SER A 60 -2.41 3.21 -11.10
N LEU A 61 -2.44 2.06 -10.40
CA LEU A 61 -2.91 0.78 -10.97
C LEU A 61 -3.62 -0.08 -9.92
N ASN A 62 -4.93 -0.30 -10.08
CA ASN A 62 -5.76 -1.03 -9.10
C ASN A 62 -6.64 -2.13 -9.72
N GLY A 63 -6.23 -2.69 -10.85
CA GLY A 63 -6.95 -3.74 -11.57
C GLY A 63 -7.55 -3.21 -12.86
N SER A 64 -8.46 -3.96 -13.47
CA SER A 64 -9.11 -3.61 -14.74
C SER A 64 -10.61 -3.36 -14.58
N PRO A 65 -11.22 -2.42 -15.34
CA PRO A 65 -12.66 -2.21 -15.37
C PRO A 65 -13.48 -3.45 -15.76
N ILE A 66 -12.89 -4.41 -16.48
CA ILE A 66 -13.59 -5.64 -16.87
C ILE A 66 -13.67 -6.64 -15.71
N ASP A 67 -12.76 -6.53 -14.74
CA ASP A 67 -12.68 -7.41 -13.59
C ASP A 67 -13.66 -6.93 -12.51
N VAL A 68 -14.94 -6.82 -12.88
CA VAL A 68 -15.99 -6.28 -12.01
C VAL A 68 -16.13 -7.08 -10.71
N LEU A 69 -15.93 -8.40 -10.79
CA LEU A 69 -15.94 -9.31 -9.64
C LEU A 69 -14.73 -9.11 -8.71
N ALA A 70 -13.63 -8.50 -9.20
CA ALA A 70 -12.46 -8.20 -8.38
C ALA A 70 -12.69 -7.00 -7.44
N GLY A 71 -13.54 -6.05 -7.84
CA GLY A 71 -13.91 -4.88 -7.05
C GLY A 71 -12.82 -3.81 -6.86
N ASP A 72 -11.53 -4.19 -6.87
CA ASP A 72 -10.40 -3.31 -6.57
C ASP A 72 -10.33 -2.06 -7.48
N TRP A 73 -10.77 -2.17 -8.74
CA TRP A 73 -10.87 -1.04 -9.67
C TRP A 73 -11.87 0.04 -9.20
N PHE A 74 -13.02 -0.38 -8.66
CA PHE A 74 -14.09 0.52 -8.24
C PHE A 74 -13.86 1.13 -6.86
N VAL A 75 -13.17 0.40 -5.99
CA VAL A 75 -12.78 0.83 -4.64
C VAL A 75 -11.60 1.82 -4.71
N GLY A 76 -10.67 1.63 -5.65
CA GLY A 76 -9.54 2.53 -5.85
C GLY A 76 -8.58 2.53 -4.65
N LYS A 77 -7.66 1.56 -4.61
CA LYS A 77 -6.64 1.47 -3.55
C LYS A 77 -5.80 2.74 -3.49
N ALA A 78 -5.38 3.10 -2.28
CA ALA A 78 -4.66 4.33 -2.02
C ALA A 78 -3.72 4.20 -0.82
N ALA A 79 -2.77 5.12 -0.73
CA ALA A 79 -2.07 5.45 0.50
C ALA A 79 -2.77 6.66 1.14
N ALA A 80 -3.49 6.44 2.24
CA ALA A 80 -3.99 7.51 3.09
C ALA A 80 -2.92 7.89 4.10
N SER A 81 -2.80 9.17 4.43
CA SER A 81 -1.87 9.61 5.45
C SER A 81 -2.41 10.78 6.26
N VAL A 82 -2.06 10.79 7.54
CA VAL A 82 -2.32 11.90 8.46
C VAL A 82 -1.01 12.39 9.03
N LEU A 83 -0.83 13.71 9.04
CA LEU A 83 0.28 14.36 9.72
C LEU A 83 -0.19 14.68 11.14
N ILE A 84 0.48 14.17 12.16
CA ILE A 84 0.13 14.41 13.56
C ILE A 84 1.21 15.20 14.29
N ALA A 85 0.79 15.96 15.31
CA ALA A 85 1.67 16.64 16.25
C ALA A 85 1.93 15.75 17.48
N HIS A 86 3.10 15.12 17.54
CA HIS A 86 3.54 14.34 18.70
C HIS A 86 4.37 15.22 19.66
N PRO A 87 4.09 15.19 20.98
CA PRO A 87 4.72 16.10 21.94
C PRO A 87 6.24 15.95 22.05
N ILE A 88 6.78 14.75 21.81
CA ILE A 88 8.22 14.45 21.93
C ILE A 88 8.91 14.40 20.56
N LEU A 89 8.18 14.02 19.51
CA LEU A 89 8.76 13.71 18.19
C LEU A 89 8.51 14.83 17.17
N GLY A 90 7.72 15.84 17.54
CA GLY A 90 7.21 16.84 16.61
C GLY A 90 6.26 16.23 15.59
N GLN A 91 6.46 16.56 14.33
CA GLN A 91 5.64 16.07 13.22
C GLN A 91 5.92 14.61 12.91
N MET A 92 4.85 13.82 12.86
CA MET A 92 4.90 12.42 12.44
C MET A 92 3.88 12.15 11.34
N GLN A 93 4.34 11.52 10.27
CA GLN A 93 3.49 11.07 9.17
C GLN A 93 3.03 9.64 9.44
N ILE A 94 1.73 9.46 9.65
CA ILE A 94 1.10 8.14 9.73
C ILE A 94 0.53 7.80 8.37
N PHE A 95 0.91 6.67 7.80
CA PHE A 95 0.28 6.10 6.62
C PHE A 95 -0.61 4.92 7.00
N ASN A 96 -1.80 4.89 6.41
CA ASN A 96 -2.68 3.73 6.33
C ASN A 96 -2.80 3.35 4.85
N THR A 97 -2.49 2.12 4.48
CA THR A 97 -2.59 1.66 3.09
C THR A 97 -3.19 0.27 2.98
N HIS A 98 -3.77 0.01 1.81
CA HIS A 98 -4.21 -1.31 1.41
C HIS A 98 -3.76 -1.53 -0.04
N LEU A 99 -2.77 -2.41 -0.27
CA LEU A 99 -2.25 -2.64 -1.62
C LEU A 99 -3.17 -3.55 -2.44
N PHE A 100 -2.97 -3.59 -3.76
CA PHE A 100 -3.76 -4.41 -4.68
C PHE A 100 -3.69 -5.91 -4.33
N ALA A 101 -4.85 -6.58 -4.25
CA ALA A 101 -4.93 -7.93 -3.69
C ALA A 101 -4.72 -9.03 -4.73
N MET A 102 -5.16 -8.84 -5.98
CA MET A 102 -5.11 -9.90 -6.98
C MET A 102 -3.69 -10.23 -7.45
N GLY A 103 -3.53 -11.50 -7.87
CA GLY A 103 -2.28 -12.04 -8.40
C GLY A 103 -1.47 -12.85 -7.41
N GLY A 104 -1.66 -12.63 -6.10
CA GLY A 104 -0.90 -13.31 -5.05
C GLY A 104 0.61 -13.03 -5.12
N ASP A 105 1.38 -13.62 -4.21
CA ASP A 105 2.85 -13.61 -4.31
C ASP A 105 3.38 -14.78 -5.17
N GLU A 106 2.54 -15.79 -5.39
CA GLU A 106 2.78 -16.96 -6.24
C GLU A 106 1.97 -16.84 -7.53
N GLY A 107 2.61 -16.92 -8.70
CA GLY A 107 1.90 -16.85 -9.98
C GLY A 107 2.72 -16.24 -11.10
N LEU A 108 2.04 -15.98 -12.22
CA LEU A 108 2.63 -15.35 -13.40
C LEU A 108 3.12 -13.94 -13.07
N GLU A 109 4.30 -13.58 -13.58
CA GLU A 109 4.98 -12.33 -13.25
C GLU A 109 4.14 -11.08 -13.54
N GLN A 110 3.35 -11.09 -14.62
CA GLN A 110 2.47 -9.96 -14.95
C GLN A 110 1.40 -9.68 -13.88
N LEU A 111 0.99 -10.68 -13.09
CA LEU A 111 -0.08 -10.50 -12.09
C LEU A 111 0.42 -9.72 -10.86
N LYS A 112 1.73 -9.68 -10.64
CA LYS A 112 2.36 -8.96 -9.52
C LYS A 112 2.52 -7.46 -9.80
N ALA A 113 2.45 -7.05 -11.06
CA ALA A 113 2.83 -5.72 -11.52
C ALA A 113 2.04 -4.58 -10.88
N HIS A 114 0.72 -4.72 -10.71
CA HIS A 114 -0.11 -3.68 -10.09
C HIS A 114 0.31 -3.45 -8.64
N ARG A 115 0.51 -4.53 -7.86
CA ARG A 115 0.97 -4.43 -6.48
C ARG A 115 2.39 -3.85 -6.39
N LEU A 116 3.27 -4.16 -7.34
CA LEU A 116 4.60 -3.56 -7.45
C LEU A 116 4.54 -2.05 -7.70
N VAL A 117 3.65 -1.59 -8.60
CA VAL A 117 3.40 -0.16 -8.80
C VAL A 117 2.94 0.50 -7.51
N ASN A 118 1.97 -0.09 -6.79
CA ASN A 118 1.49 0.47 -5.54
C ASN A 118 2.59 0.54 -4.47
N ALA A 119 3.42 -0.49 -4.36
CA ALA A 119 4.55 -0.53 -3.42
C ALA A 119 5.63 0.51 -3.77
N TRP A 120 5.93 0.69 -5.05
CA TRP A 120 6.86 1.71 -5.52
C TRP A 120 6.36 3.12 -5.21
N GLU A 121 5.11 3.43 -5.57
CA GLU A 121 4.49 4.73 -5.26
C GLU A 121 4.45 5.00 -3.75
N PHE A 122 4.02 4.01 -2.96
CA PHE A 122 4.03 4.10 -1.50
C PHE A 122 5.42 4.38 -0.94
N SER A 123 6.43 3.68 -1.45
CA SER A 123 7.81 3.79 -0.97
C SER A 123 8.37 5.20 -1.16
N LYS A 124 8.01 5.87 -2.27
CA LYS A 124 8.37 7.27 -2.53
C LYS A 124 7.74 8.20 -1.49
N LEU A 125 6.44 8.05 -1.21
CA LEU A 125 5.72 8.88 -0.23
C LEU A 125 6.29 8.77 1.19
N ALA A 126 6.52 7.54 1.66
CA ALA A 126 7.08 7.30 2.98
C ALA A 126 8.53 7.82 3.07
N ARG A 127 9.33 7.63 2.01
CA ARG A 127 10.69 8.15 1.93
C ARG A 127 10.73 9.67 1.99
N GLN A 128 9.95 10.35 1.16
CA GLN A 128 9.87 11.82 1.10
C GLN A 128 9.44 12.40 2.44
N SER A 129 8.51 11.75 3.14
CA SER A 129 8.07 12.17 4.48
C SER A 129 9.22 12.16 5.48
N ALA A 130 10.04 11.11 5.48
CA ALA A 130 11.23 11.06 6.32
C ALA A 130 12.30 12.07 5.88
N GLU A 131 12.46 12.32 4.58
CA GLU A 131 13.39 13.33 4.02
C GLU A 131 12.97 14.77 4.39
N MET A 132 11.69 15.03 4.65
CA MET A 132 11.19 16.29 5.23
C MET A 132 11.44 16.42 6.74
N GLY A 133 12.14 15.47 7.37
CA GLY A 133 12.44 15.52 8.81
C GLY A 133 11.35 14.94 9.71
N ARG A 134 10.32 14.30 9.14
CA ARG A 134 9.22 13.69 9.92
C ARG A 134 9.56 12.27 10.32
N TYR A 135 9.05 11.85 11.48
CA TYR A 135 8.96 10.42 11.79
C TYR A 135 7.89 9.79 10.90
N VAL A 136 8.05 8.52 10.55
CA VAL A 136 7.09 7.82 9.68
C VAL A 136 6.66 6.53 10.36
N ILE A 137 5.35 6.33 10.45
CA ILE A 137 4.73 5.02 10.70
C ILE A 137 3.86 4.69 9.50
N ALA A 138 4.04 3.49 8.98
CA ALA A 138 3.36 2.96 7.81
C ALA A 138 2.67 1.66 8.19
N ALA A 139 1.35 1.61 8.15
CA ALA A 139 0.61 0.43 8.54
C ALA A 139 -0.60 0.15 7.65
N GLY A 140 -1.11 -1.07 7.73
CA GLY A 140 -2.24 -1.56 6.94
C GLY A 140 -1.95 -2.89 6.26
N ASP A 141 -2.80 -3.24 5.30
CA ASP A 141 -2.75 -4.51 4.56
C ASP A 141 -1.92 -4.34 3.28
N PHE A 142 -0.70 -4.87 3.30
CA PHE A 142 0.19 -4.79 2.15
C PHE A 142 -0.07 -5.88 1.12
N ASN A 143 -1.00 -6.81 1.39
CA ASN A 143 -1.36 -7.94 0.53
C ASN A 143 -0.17 -8.81 0.09
N SER A 144 0.98 -8.71 0.75
CA SER A 144 2.20 -9.41 0.39
C SER A 144 2.90 -9.99 1.61
N VAL A 145 3.38 -11.22 1.47
CA VAL A 145 4.18 -11.89 2.49
C VAL A 145 5.56 -11.24 2.65
N PRO A 146 6.28 -11.43 3.78
CA PRO A 146 7.49 -10.65 4.09
C PRO A 146 8.62 -10.79 3.07
N SER A 147 8.70 -11.93 2.40
CA SER A 147 9.70 -12.24 1.37
C SER A 147 9.33 -11.74 -0.03
N ALA A 148 8.12 -11.19 -0.22
CA ALA A 148 7.64 -10.80 -1.53
C ALA A 148 8.31 -9.51 -2.03
N PRO A 149 8.51 -9.36 -3.36
CA PRO A 149 9.14 -8.16 -3.93
C PRO A 149 8.53 -6.82 -3.52
N PRO A 150 7.19 -6.65 -3.39
CA PRO A 150 6.60 -5.41 -2.86
C PRO A 150 7.14 -5.02 -1.49
N MET A 151 7.27 -5.99 -0.56
CA MET A 151 7.80 -5.74 0.77
C MET A 151 9.30 -5.45 0.77
N THR A 152 10.05 -5.97 -0.20
CA THR A 152 11.46 -5.60 -0.42
C THR A 152 11.58 -4.15 -0.88
N ILE A 153 10.75 -3.70 -1.83
CA ILE A 153 10.71 -2.29 -2.27
C ILE A 153 10.45 -1.36 -1.08
N ILE A 154 9.45 -1.69 -0.26
CA ILE A 154 9.06 -0.88 0.88
C ILE A 154 10.17 -0.81 1.94
N ARG A 155 10.81 -1.94 2.28
CA ARG A 155 11.89 -1.97 3.28
C ARG A 155 13.17 -1.27 2.79
N GLU A 156 13.55 -1.49 1.54
CA GLU A 156 14.83 -1.01 0.99
C GLU A 156 14.71 0.40 0.44
N HIS A 157 13.76 0.67 -0.47
CA HIS A 157 13.61 2.00 -1.08
C HIS A 157 13.01 3.02 -0.13
N ALA A 158 11.93 2.64 0.58
CA ALA A 158 11.31 3.52 1.58
C ALA A 158 12.12 3.60 2.87
N GLY A 159 13.12 2.73 3.06
CA GLY A 159 13.95 2.68 4.27
C GLY A 159 13.16 2.33 5.54
N LEU A 160 12.01 1.67 5.39
CA LEU A 160 11.14 1.31 6.50
C LEU A 160 11.65 0.05 7.23
N THR A 161 11.54 0.06 8.55
CA THR A 161 11.83 -1.08 9.42
C THR A 161 10.53 -1.78 9.79
N ASP A 162 10.50 -3.10 9.67
CA ASP A 162 9.37 -3.95 10.07
C ASP A 162 9.35 -4.11 11.60
N ALA A 163 8.29 -3.62 12.26
CA ALA A 163 8.16 -3.66 13.71
C ALA A 163 8.09 -5.10 14.26
N TRP A 164 7.49 -6.02 13.50
CA TRP A 164 7.40 -7.42 13.91
C TRP A 164 8.78 -8.04 13.97
N VAL A 165 9.57 -7.88 12.91
CA VAL A 165 10.94 -8.40 12.83
C VAL A 165 11.83 -7.75 13.90
N GLU A 166 11.66 -6.46 14.17
CA GLU A 166 12.43 -5.74 15.19
C GLU A 166 12.19 -6.29 16.61
N SER A 167 10.94 -6.52 16.98
CA SER A 167 10.57 -7.03 18.31
C SER A 167 10.81 -8.54 18.46
N HIS A 168 10.81 -9.30 17.35
CA HIS A 168 10.96 -10.76 17.32
C HIS A 168 12.31 -11.25 16.77
N ARG A 169 13.39 -10.45 16.90
CA ARG A 169 14.74 -10.82 16.39
C ARG A 169 15.28 -12.17 16.87
N HIS A 170 14.78 -12.67 18.01
CA HIS A 170 15.18 -13.95 18.59
C HIS A 170 14.43 -15.15 17.98
N VAL A 171 13.33 -14.92 17.27
CA VAL A 171 12.56 -15.95 16.58
C VAL A 171 13.28 -16.34 15.30
N ARG A 172 13.61 -17.62 15.17
CA ARG A 172 14.21 -18.16 13.94
C ARG A 172 13.14 -18.28 12.86
N SER A 173 13.51 -18.09 11.61
CA SER A 173 12.62 -18.36 10.47
C SER A 173 12.05 -19.79 10.56
N PRO A 174 10.79 -20.00 10.15
CA PRO A 174 10.18 -21.33 10.19
C PRO A 174 11.06 -22.31 9.41
N SER A 175 11.45 -23.42 10.05
CA SER A 175 12.30 -24.42 9.39
C SER A 175 11.49 -25.23 8.37
N LEU A 176 12.18 -25.81 7.38
CA LEU A 176 11.57 -26.69 6.39
C LEU A 176 11.09 -28.03 6.99
N SER A 177 11.54 -28.39 8.19
CA SER A 177 11.32 -29.70 8.82
C SER A 177 10.16 -29.73 9.82
N GLY A 178 9.57 -28.59 10.17
CA GLY A 178 8.45 -28.53 11.11
C GLY A 178 7.51 -27.38 10.79
N GLN A 179 6.32 -27.71 10.31
CA GLN A 179 5.24 -26.75 10.17
C GLN A 179 4.84 -26.22 11.56
N PRO A 180 4.77 -24.90 11.78
CA PRO A 180 4.33 -24.36 13.06
C PRO A 180 2.90 -24.80 13.37
N SER A 181 2.53 -24.84 14.65
CA SER A 181 1.11 -24.90 15.00
C SER A 181 0.44 -23.59 14.57
N PRO A 182 -0.88 -23.57 14.29
CA PRO A 182 -1.57 -22.33 13.95
C PRO A 182 -1.45 -21.23 15.01
N VAL A 183 -1.34 -21.61 16.29
CA VAL A 183 -1.15 -20.68 17.41
C VAL A 183 0.27 -20.09 17.35
N ASP A 184 1.30 -20.92 17.15
CA ASP A 184 2.68 -20.45 17.00
C ASP A 184 2.86 -19.60 15.74
N ALA A 185 2.11 -19.91 14.67
CA ALA A 185 2.11 -19.13 13.43
C ALA A 185 1.68 -17.67 13.68
N ILE A 186 0.65 -17.48 14.51
CA ILE A 186 0.19 -16.15 14.92
C ILE A 186 1.21 -15.50 15.87
N HIS A 187 1.58 -16.18 16.96
CA HIS A 187 2.37 -15.55 18.03
C HIS A 187 3.85 -15.35 17.69
N MET A 188 4.47 -16.24 16.90
CA MET A 188 5.90 -16.16 16.58
C MET A 188 6.14 -15.49 15.22
N TYR A 189 5.26 -15.72 14.25
CA TYR A 189 5.48 -15.30 12.86
C TYR A 189 4.52 -14.20 12.38
N GLY A 190 3.60 -13.76 13.23
CA GLY A 190 2.71 -12.64 12.96
C GLY A 190 1.73 -12.92 11.84
N VAL A 191 1.22 -14.15 11.75
CA VAL A 191 0.14 -14.48 10.81
C VAL A 191 -1.10 -13.65 11.14
N THR A 192 -1.59 -12.90 10.14
CA THR A 192 -2.75 -12.02 10.27
C THR A 192 -3.90 -12.44 9.36
N ALA A 193 -3.64 -13.20 8.29
CA ALA A 193 -4.66 -13.61 7.32
C ALA A 193 -4.53 -15.10 6.97
N ASP A 194 -5.57 -15.67 6.35
CA ASP A 194 -5.61 -17.07 5.90
C ASP A 194 -5.27 -18.09 7.02
N SER A 195 -5.54 -17.76 8.28
CA SER A 195 -5.27 -18.68 9.40
C SER A 195 -6.36 -19.73 9.53
N PRO A 196 -6.05 -21.01 9.82
CA PRO A 196 -7.09 -22.00 10.10
C PRO A 196 -7.84 -21.72 11.41
N LEU A 197 -7.35 -20.79 12.26
CA LEU A 197 -8.03 -20.35 13.48
C LEU A 197 -9.07 -19.25 13.24
N ASN A 198 -9.09 -18.64 12.04
CA ASN A 198 -10.07 -17.63 11.68
C ASN A 198 -11.30 -18.29 11.02
N SER A 199 -12.52 -17.92 11.44
CA SER A 199 -13.75 -18.53 10.93
C SER A 199 -13.97 -18.34 9.42
N TYR A 200 -13.42 -17.27 8.84
CA TYR A 200 -13.58 -16.96 7.42
C TYR A 200 -12.63 -17.76 6.52
N SER A 201 -11.53 -18.29 7.04
CA SER A 201 -10.59 -19.15 6.29
C SER A 201 -10.63 -20.62 6.72
N ALA A 202 -11.18 -20.91 7.90
CA ALA A 202 -11.37 -22.27 8.39
C ALA A 202 -12.15 -23.13 7.37
N GLY A 203 -11.62 -24.31 7.06
CA GLY A 203 -12.22 -25.26 6.11
C GLY A 203 -12.09 -24.88 4.63
N LYS A 204 -11.55 -23.71 4.28
CA LYS A 204 -11.27 -23.35 2.89
C LYS A 204 -9.98 -24.00 2.38
N ARG A 205 -9.92 -24.28 1.08
CA ARG A 205 -8.69 -24.71 0.42
C ARG A 205 -7.79 -23.49 0.18
N LEU A 206 -6.93 -23.21 1.14
CA LEU A 206 -5.97 -22.09 1.08
C LEU A 206 -4.85 -22.34 0.07
N GLU A 207 -4.13 -21.29 -0.31
CA GLU A 207 -2.96 -21.35 -1.19
C GLU A 207 -1.79 -22.17 -0.59
N PRO A 208 -0.85 -22.67 -1.41
CA PRO A 208 0.28 -23.47 -0.94
C PRO A 208 1.09 -22.80 0.18
N TYR A 209 1.39 -21.51 0.05
CA TYR A 209 2.08 -20.74 1.09
C TYR A 209 1.33 -20.76 2.43
N ALA A 210 0.04 -20.37 2.42
CA ALA A 210 -0.77 -20.32 3.63
C ALA A 210 -0.91 -21.70 4.28
N ARG A 211 -1.11 -22.76 3.49
CA ARG A 211 -1.14 -24.13 4.02
C ARG A 211 0.20 -24.58 4.59
N LYS A 212 1.33 -24.07 4.11
CA LYS A 212 2.67 -24.43 4.58
C LYS A 212 3.03 -23.71 5.88
N PHE A 213 2.62 -22.45 6.03
CA PHE A 213 2.99 -21.60 7.15
C PHE A 213 1.83 -21.34 8.15
N GLN A 214 0.70 -22.05 7.99
CA GLN A 214 -0.54 -21.86 8.77
C GLN A 214 -1.14 -20.45 8.69
N GLY A 215 -1.02 -19.84 7.51
CA GLY A 215 -1.56 -18.52 7.16
C GLY A 215 -0.51 -17.61 6.54
N LYS A 216 -0.84 -16.33 6.44
CA LYS A 216 -0.01 -15.29 5.84
C LYS A 216 0.11 -14.09 6.78
N ARG A 217 1.28 -13.46 6.77
CA ARG A 217 1.46 -12.11 7.34
C ARG A 217 1.32 -11.11 6.21
N LEU A 218 0.16 -10.45 6.16
CA LEU A 218 -0.18 -9.46 5.13
C LEU A 218 -0.31 -8.05 5.71
N ASP A 219 -0.59 -7.96 7.01
CA ASP A 219 -0.74 -6.70 7.73
C ASP A 219 0.57 -6.36 8.44
N TYR A 220 0.97 -5.10 8.34
CA TYR A 220 2.25 -4.64 8.88
C TYR A 220 2.08 -3.35 9.65
N ILE A 221 2.95 -3.16 10.64
CA ILE A 221 3.32 -1.86 11.16
C ILE A 221 4.80 -1.70 10.88
N MET A 222 5.14 -0.74 10.05
CA MET A 222 6.50 -0.38 9.68
C MET A 222 6.80 1.03 10.13
N TYR A 223 8.07 1.33 10.39
CA TYR A 223 8.46 2.64 10.88
C TYR A 223 9.84 3.09 10.42
N ARG A 224 10.07 4.40 10.43
CA ARG A 224 11.33 5.01 10.03
C ARG A 224 11.57 6.32 10.78
N GLN A 225 12.83 6.59 11.10
CA GLN A 225 13.29 7.87 11.67
C GLN A 225 13.38 8.96 10.59
N PRO A 226 13.38 10.25 10.97
CA PRO A 226 13.78 11.34 10.08
C PRO A 226 15.11 11.05 9.37
N SER A 227 15.21 11.44 8.10
CA SER A 227 16.45 11.33 7.34
C SER A 227 17.45 12.38 7.80
N SER A 228 18.74 12.11 7.58
CA SER A 228 19.79 13.08 7.85
C SER A 228 20.46 13.56 6.56
N PRO A 229 20.49 14.88 6.29
CA PRO A 229 19.74 15.95 6.97
C PRO A 229 18.21 15.84 6.71
N PRO A 230 17.35 16.45 7.56
CA PRO A 230 17.66 17.38 8.66
C PRO A 230 17.99 16.74 10.03
N ALA A 231 17.88 15.41 10.21
CA ALA A 231 18.19 14.76 11.49
C ALA A 231 19.68 14.85 11.91
N ASN A 232 19.96 14.76 13.21
CA ASN A 232 21.30 14.75 13.81
C ASN A 232 21.37 13.83 15.05
N ASP A 233 22.52 13.81 15.74
CA ASP A 233 22.74 12.94 16.91
C ASP A 233 21.88 13.29 18.13
N ARG A 234 21.26 14.48 18.16
CA ARG A 234 20.30 14.92 19.19
C ARG A 234 18.85 14.63 18.81
N THR A 235 18.61 14.02 17.66
CA THR A 235 17.27 13.64 17.21
C THR A 235 16.80 12.40 17.96
N PRO A 236 15.64 12.45 18.65
CA PRO A 236 15.08 11.28 19.34
C PRO A 236 14.94 10.08 18.41
N ARG A 237 15.03 8.87 18.96
CA ARG A 237 14.89 7.63 18.20
C ARG A 237 13.69 6.85 18.69
N MET A 238 12.84 6.47 17.74
CA MET A 238 11.76 5.51 17.98
C MET A 238 12.27 4.08 17.80
N ARG A 239 12.01 3.17 18.74
CA ARG A 239 12.35 1.75 18.64
C ARG A 239 11.12 0.91 18.97
N CYS A 240 10.81 -0.07 18.12
CA CYS A 240 9.77 -1.03 18.45
C CYS A 240 10.29 -1.98 19.53
N ILE A 241 9.52 -2.13 20.61
CA ILE A 241 9.87 -2.99 21.75
C ILE A 241 8.97 -4.22 21.87
N ASP A 242 7.76 -4.16 21.29
CA ASP A 242 6.79 -5.25 21.35
C ASP A 242 5.81 -5.17 20.17
N THR A 243 5.40 -6.32 19.65
CA THR A 243 4.30 -6.43 18.68
C THR A 243 3.46 -7.66 18.99
N LYS A 244 2.15 -7.58 18.71
CA LYS A 244 1.23 -8.69 18.94
C LYS A 244 0.07 -8.69 17.97
N VAL A 245 -0.35 -9.89 17.57
CA VAL A 245 -1.61 -10.09 16.84
C VAL A 245 -2.77 -10.10 17.85
N LEU A 246 -3.86 -9.43 17.48
CA LEU A 246 -5.04 -9.18 18.30
C LEU A 246 -6.30 -9.69 17.61
N LEU A 247 -7.41 -9.77 18.37
CA LEU A 247 -8.73 -10.13 17.85
C LEU A 247 -8.73 -11.50 17.15
N THR A 248 -8.00 -12.46 17.73
CA THR A 248 -7.89 -13.84 17.20
C THR A 248 -9.06 -14.71 17.65
N GLU A 249 -9.80 -14.26 18.65
CA GLU A 249 -11.01 -14.87 19.15
C GLU A 249 -12.24 -14.58 18.27
N THR A 250 -13.30 -15.36 18.47
CA THR A 250 -14.61 -15.08 17.88
C THR A 250 -15.30 -13.93 18.59
N VAL A 251 -16.17 -13.21 17.88
CA VAL A 251 -17.01 -12.17 18.48
C VAL A 251 -17.83 -12.79 19.63
N PRO A 252 -17.90 -12.16 20.81
CA PRO A 252 -18.62 -12.71 21.95
C PRO A 252 -20.06 -13.11 21.61
N GLY A 253 -20.40 -14.38 21.86
CA GLY A 253 -21.71 -14.95 21.56
C GLY A 253 -21.95 -15.31 20.09
N GLN A 254 -20.94 -15.21 19.23
CA GLN A 254 -21.02 -15.55 17.80
C GLN A 254 -20.04 -16.67 17.44
N GLN A 255 -20.27 -17.29 16.28
CA GLN A 255 -19.42 -18.35 15.72
C GLN A 255 -18.42 -17.82 14.67
N PHE A 256 -18.33 -16.50 14.51
CA PHE A 256 -17.45 -15.86 13.54
C PHE A 256 -16.44 -14.93 14.22
N SER A 257 -15.26 -14.79 13.61
CA SER A 257 -14.18 -13.87 13.98
C SER A 257 -14.55 -12.41 13.70
N TYR A 258 -13.85 -11.45 14.30
CA TYR A 258 -14.14 -10.02 14.07
C TYR A 258 -13.96 -9.57 12.61
N SER A 259 -13.06 -10.21 11.88
CA SER A 259 -12.75 -9.99 10.47
C SER A 259 -12.09 -11.26 9.90
N ASP A 260 -11.93 -11.36 8.58
CA ASP A 260 -11.12 -12.39 7.92
C ASP A 260 -9.61 -12.16 8.10
N HIS A 261 -9.23 -10.96 8.55
CA HIS A 261 -7.90 -10.62 9.08
C HIS A 261 -7.93 -10.44 10.61
N PHE A 262 -6.81 -10.72 11.26
CA PHE A 262 -6.58 -10.40 12.67
C PHE A 262 -5.97 -9.00 12.82
N GLY A 263 -6.18 -8.39 14.00
CA GLY A 263 -5.60 -7.09 14.32
C GLY A 263 -4.10 -7.18 14.59
N LEU A 264 -3.37 -6.07 14.42
CA LEU A 264 -1.95 -5.98 14.72
C LEU A 264 -1.67 -4.74 15.58
N GLU A 265 -0.91 -4.92 16.65
CA GLU A 265 -0.47 -3.84 17.54
C GLU A 265 1.06 -3.80 17.64
N ALA A 266 1.61 -2.58 17.74
CA ALA A 266 3.02 -2.34 17.99
C ALA A 266 3.22 -1.29 19.10
N THR A 267 4.15 -1.56 20.01
CA THR A 267 4.57 -0.62 21.04
C THR A 267 5.96 -0.08 20.72
N PHE A 268 6.08 1.24 20.78
CA PHE A 268 7.32 1.97 20.52
C PHE A 268 7.82 2.67 21.76
N GLU A 269 9.11 2.49 22.04
CA GLU A 269 9.89 3.29 22.98
C GLU A 269 10.50 4.47 22.23
N ILE A 270 10.51 5.64 22.86
CA ILE A 270 11.19 6.83 22.37
C ILE A 270 12.36 7.11 23.30
N SER A 271 13.56 7.18 22.75
CA SER A 271 14.78 7.40 23.54
C SER A 271 15.79 8.26 22.79
N LEU A 272 16.67 8.92 23.54
CA LEU A 272 17.84 9.61 23.02
C LEU A 272 19.08 9.03 23.73
N PRO A 273 20.03 8.39 23.02
CA PRO A 273 21.20 7.80 23.67
C PRO A 273 22.05 8.86 24.37
N GLY A 274 22.22 8.74 25.69
CA GLY A 274 23.10 9.60 26.49
C GLY A 274 22.52 10.97 26.89
N ALA A 275 21.21 11.18 26.68
CA ALA A 275 20.53 12.43 27.02
C ALA A 275 19.06 12.16 27.43
N ASP A 276 18.43 13.12 28.12
CA ASP A 276 17.01 13.04 28.44
C ASP A 276 16.17 13.53 27.26
N VAL A 277 15.32 12.64 26.71
CA VAL A 277 14.43 12.96 25.60
C VAL A 277 13.35 14.00 25.96
N ASN A 278 13.11 14.22 27.25
CA ASN A 278 12.17 15.23 27.72
C ASN A 278 12.83 16.61 27.93
N ASN A 279 14.17 16.70 27.84
CA ASN A 279 14.89 17.94 27.95
C ASN A 279 14.99 18.64 26.58
N PRO A 280 14.32 19.79 26.37
CA PRO A 280 14.34 20.50 25.09
C PRO A 280 15.73 21.04 24.73
N ASP A 281 16.61 21.29 25.71
CA ASP A 281 17.97 21.80 25.46
C ASP A 281 18.92 20.71 24.94
N GLU A 282 18.61 19.45 25.20
CA GLU A 282 19.39 18.28 24.79
C GLU A 282 18.88 17.64 23.50
N THR A 283 17.65 17.94 23.10
CA THR A 283 16.96 17.34 21.95
C THR A 283 16.96 18.27 20.74
N TYR A 284 16.91 17.68 19.55
CA TYR A 284 16.68 18.41 18.30
C TYR A 284 15.57 17.72 17.52
N ILE A 285 14.48 18.45 17.25
CA ILE A 285 13.32 17.94 16.51
C ILE A 285 13.38 18.50 15.08
N PRO A 286 13.66 17.68 14.05
CA PRO A 286 13.88 18.19 12.70
C PRO A 286 12.63 18.81 12.05
N ALA A 287 11.45 18.36 12.45
CA ALA A 287 10.17 18.91 12.03
C ALA A 287 9.30 19.15 13.29
N PRO A 288 9.39 20.32 13.95
CA PRO A 288 8.64 20.57 15.18
C PRO A 288 7.14 20.61 14.92
N ALA A 289 6.36 20.24 15.95
CA ALA A 289 4.91 20.46 15.93
C ALA A 289 4.65 21.97 15.95
N PRO A 290 3.70 22.49 15.15
CA PRO A 290 3.37 23.91 15.17
C PRO A 290 2.77 24.30 16.52
N GLU A 291 3.24 25.40 17.10
CA GLU A 291 2.67 25.99 18.33
C GLU A 291 1.27 26.57 18.07
N ASP A 292 1.05 27.10 16.87
CA ASP A 292 -0.24 27.55 16.35
C ASP A 292 -0.54 26.81 15.03
N PRO A 293 -1.64 26.02 14.93
CA PRO A 293 -2.04 25.33 13.71
C PRO A 293 -2.19 26.23 12.47
N LEU A 294 -2.41 27.54 12.68
CA LEU A 294 -2.58 28.53 11.61
C LEU A 294 -1.25 29.16 11.14
N SER A 295 -0.17 28.98 11.90
CA SER A 295 1.17 29.49 11.56
C SER A 295 2.01 28.39 10.87
N GLN A 296 1.80 28.19 9.57
CA GLN A 296 2.60 27.25 8.78
C GLN A 296 3.90 27.91 8.28
N THR A 297 4.90 28.06 9.15
CA THR A 297 6.25 28.44 8.71
C THR A 297 7.08 27.18 8.52
N GLN A 298 7.26 26.73 7.28
CA GLN A 298 8.16 25.61 6.95
C GLN A 298 9.60 26.11 6.85
N THR A 299 10.34 26.10 7.96
CA THR A 299 11.78 26.38 7.94
C THR A 299 12.53 25.07 7.68
N VAL A 300 12.93 24.82 6.43
CA VAL A 300 13.85 23.72 6.10
C VAL A 300 15.25 24.15 6.54
N THR A 301 15.68 23.74 7.73
CA THR A 301 17.03 24.06 8.21
C THR A 301 18.05 23.17 7.51
N THR A 302 18.84 23.76 6.62
CA THR A 302 19.94 23.08 5.90
C THR A 302 21.20 23.03 6.78
N THR A 303 21.16 22.31 7.91
CA THR A 303 22.41 21.99 8.62
C THR A 303 23.10 20.83 7.91
N SER A 304 24.34 21.01 7.49
CA SER A 304 25.18 19.94 6.95
C SER A 304 25.40 18.87 8.02
N ASN A 305 25.09 17.61 7.71
CA ASN A 305 25.41 16.50 8.61
C ASN A 305 26.84 16.01 8.30
N PRO A 306 27.78 16.05 9.27
CA PRO A 306 29.13 15.51 9.09
C PRO A 306 29.18 13.98 8.92
N ASN A 307 28.16 13.22 9.37
CA ASN A 307 28.08 11.76 9.27
C ASN A 307 26.75 11.28 8.66
N PRO A 308 26.54 11.41 7.34
CA PRO A 308 25.30 10.97 6.70
C PRO A 308 25.11 9.45 6.89
N ILE A 309 23.96 9.04 7.43
CA ILE A 309 23.57 7.63 7.46
C ILE A 309 23.46 7.15 6.00
N PRO A 310 24.15 6.05 5.61
CA PRO A 310 24.06 5.52 4.25
C PRO A 310 22.61 5.29 3.87
N ARG A 311 22.19 5.86 2.75
CA ARG A 311 20.84 5.64 2.21
C ARG A 311 20.70 4.15 1.90
N ARG A 312 19.68 3.49 2.47
CA ARG A 312 19.29 2.16 1.99
C ARG A 312 18.91 2.29 0.52
N ALA A 313 19.52 1.44 -0.31
CA ALA A 313 19.28 1.36 -1.73
C ALA A 313 18.70 -0.02 -2.04
N LEU A 314 17.88 -0.10 -3.09
CA LEU A 314 17.41 -1.40 -3.56
C LEU A 314 18.58 -2.20 -4.12
N SER A 315 18.56 -3.51 -3.86
CA SER A 315 19.47 -4.43 -4.53
C SER A 315 19.26 -4.44 -6.05
N PRO A 316 20.32 -4.53 -6.88
CA PRO A 316 20.19 -4.61 -8.34
C PRO A 316 19.33 -5.79 -8.80
N GLU A 317 19.37 -6.91 -8.08
CA GLU A 317 18.53 -8.08 -8.31
C GLU A 317 17.04 -7.77 -8.13
N SER A 318 16.68 -7.05 -7.06
CA SER A 318 15.29 -6.65 -6.80
C SER A 318 14.77 -5.68 -7.85
N ILE A 319 15.59 -4.72 -8.29
CA ILE A 319 15.24 -3.81 -9.38
C ILE A 319 14.99 -4.60 -10.66
N THR A 320 15.90 -5.51 -11.01
CA THR A 320 15.80 -6.32 -12.23
C THR A 320 14.56 -7.21 -12.22
N SER A 321 14.29 -7.90 -11.11
CA SER A 321 13.10 -8.73 -10.95
C SER A 321 11.82 -7.89 -11.06
N THR A 322 11.78 -6.70 -10.45
CA THR A 322 10.64 -5.79 -10.55
C THR A 322 10.40 -5.34 -11.99
N LEU A 323 11.46 -4.91 -12.69
CA LEU A 323 11.39 -4.50 -14.09
C LEU A 323 10.91 -5.63 -15.00
N GLN A 324 11.31 -6.88 -14.73
CA GLN A 324 10.82 -8.05 -15.46
C GLN A 324 9.31 -8.22 -15.31
N SER A 325 8.77 -8.17 -14.08
CA SER A 325 7.33 -8.30 -13.83
C SER A 325 6.53 -7.16 -14.47
N LEU A 326 7.02 -5.92 -14.36
CA LEU A 326 6.39 -4.74 -14.97
C LEU A 326 6.40 -4.82 -16.51
N THR A 327 7.53 -5.22 -17.10
CA THR A 327 7.66 -5.38 -18.56
C THR A 327 6.76 -6.52 -19.08
N ALA A 328 6.66 -7.62 -18.33
CA ALA A 328 5.74 -8.70 -18.66
C ALA A 328 4.28 -8.22 -18.68
N ARG A 329 3.87 -7.42 -17.69
CA ARG A 329 2.54 -6.82 -17.67
C ARG A 329 2.32 -5.81 -18.79
N TYR A 330 3.31 -4.98 -19.09
CA TYR A 330 3.25 -4.01 -20.19
C TYR A 330 2.96 -4.71 -21.53
N ARG A 331 3.68 -5.79 -21.84
CA ARG A 331 3.45 -6.58 -23.07
C ARG A 331 2.05 -7.19 -23.09
N TYR A 332 1.63 -7.76 -21.96
CA TYR A 332 0.29 -8.31 -21.82
C TYR A 332 -0.81 -7.24 -22.01
N ALA A 333 -0.64 -6.05 -21.43
CA ALA A 333 -1.59 -4.94 -21.56
C ALA A 333 -1.70 -4.46 -23.02
N LEU A 334 -0.58 -4.41 -23.76
CA LEU A 334 -0.60 -4.11 -25.19
C LEU A 334 -1.40 -5.15 -26.00
N GLU A 335 -1.20 -6.43 -25.71
CA GLU A 335 -1.93 -7.51 -26.38
C GLU A 335 -3.43 -7.45 -26.06
N GLN A 336 -3.79 -7.26 -24.79
CA GLN A 336 -5.19 -7.12 -24.37
C GLN A 336 -5.86 -5.88 -25.00
N ALA A 337 -5.18 -4.73 -25.02
CA ALA A 337 -5.70 -3.53 -25.66
C ALA A 337 -5.99 -3.77 -27.15
N ARG A 338 -5.07 -4.42 -27.88
CA ARG A 338 -5.28 -4.78 -29.29
C ARG A 338 -6.41 -5.78 -29.49
N LEU A 339 -6.52 -6.78 -28.62
CA LEU A 339 -7.60 -7.75 -28.66
C LEU A 339 -8.96 -7.06 -28.49
N HIS A 340 -9.12 -6.23 -27.46
CA HIS A 340 -10.36 -5.49 -27.22
C HIS A 340 -10.71 -4.57 -28.39
N LEU A 341 -9.74 -3.83 -28.94
CA LEU A 341 -9.96 -2.99 -30.13
C LEU A 341 -10.33 -3.81 -31.38
N THR A 342 -9.79 -5.03 -31.50
CA THR A 342 -10.17 -5.94 -32.59
C THR A 342 -11.61 -6.41 -32.43
N ILE A 343 -12.03 -6.79 -31.23
CA ILE A 343 -13.43 -7.15 -30.93
C ILE A 343 -14.36 -5.97 -31.22
N PHE A 344 -13.97 -4.75 -30.86
CA PHE A 344 -14.70 -3.53 -31.19
C PHE A 344 -14.92 -3.38 -32.71
N VAL A 345 -13.87 -3.50 -33.52
CA VAL A 345 -13.96 -3.39 -34.99
C VAL A 345 -14.84 -4.50 -35.57
N VAL A 346 -14.71 -5.74 -35.07
CA VAL A 346 -15.57 -6.86 -35.49
C VAL A 346 -17.04 -6.58 -35.16
N CYS A 347 -17.34 -6.06 -33.97
CA CYS A 347 -18.71 -5.69 -33.59
C CYS A 347 -19.28 -4.60 -34.50
N LEU A 348 -18.48 -3.60 -34.90
CA LEU A 348 -18.92 -2.58 -35.86
C LEU A 348 -19.25 -3.17 -37.24
N ILE A 349 -18.43 -4.11 -37.73
CA ILE A 349 -18.69 -4.80 -39.00
C ILE A 349 -19.98 -5.62 -38.91
N LEU A 350 -20.20 -6.34 -37.81
CA LEU A 350 -21.42 -7.12 -37.58
C LEU A 350 -22.65 -6.23 -37.47
N LEU A 351 -22.55 -5.10 -36.75
CA LEU A 351 -23.64 -4.11 -36.66
C LEU A 351 -23.99 -3.54 -38.03
N LEU A 352 -22.98 -3.20 -38.85
CA LEU A 352 -23.19 -2.74 -40.22
C LEU A 352 -23.87 -3.81 -41.08
N ALA A 353 -23.44 -5.08 -40.96
CA ALA A 353 -24.07 -6.20 -41.65
C ALA A 353 -25.53 -6.41 -41.23
N ILE A 354 -25.85 -6.24 -39.94
CA ILE A 354 -27.24 -6.30 -39.44
C ILE A 354 -28.06 -5.13 -40.00
N ILE A 355 -27.52 -3.91 -40.01
CA ILE A 355 -28.21 -2.73 -40.56
C ILE A 355 -28.54 -2.96 -42.04
N ILE A 356 -27.56 -3.38 -42.85
CA ILE A 356 -27.76 -3.63 -44.28
C ILE A 356 -28.71 -4.82 -44.49
N GLY A 357 -28.51 -5.91 -43.75
CA GLY A 357 -29.30 -7.14 -43.86
C GLY A 357 -30.74 -6.98 -43.36
N SER A 358 -31.01 -6.01 -42.48
CA SER A 358 -32.35 -5.76 -41.92
C SER A 358 -33.39 -5.44 -43.00
N ALA A 359 -32.97 -4.81 -44.11
CA ALA A 359 -33.84 -4.49 -45.23
C ALA A 359 -34.36 -5.73 -46.00
N TRP A 360 -33.79 -6.92 -45.73
CA TRP A 360 -34.04 -8.15 -46.48
C TRP A 360 -34.64 -9.26 -45.60
N LEU A 361 -35.08 -8.94 -44.37
CA LEU A 361 -35.60 -9.92 -43.43
C LEU A 361 -37.02 -10.41 -43.82
N PRO A 362 -37.21 -11.69 -44.16
CA PRO A 362 -38.47 -12.18 -44.73
C PRO A 362 -39.57 -12.44 -43.69
N ARG A 363 -39.26 -12.44 -42.39
CA ARG A 363 -40.20 -12.82 -41.31
C ARG A 363 -40.15 -11.85 -40.14
N SER A 364 -41.25 -11.14 -39.90
CA SER A 364 -41.35 -10.09 -38.87
C SER A 364 -41.16 -10.59 -37.43
N TRP A 365 -41.38 -11.88 -37.15
CA TRP A 365 -41.19 -12.45 -35.80
C TRP A 365 -39.71 -12.54 -35.39
N ILE A 366 -38.76 -12.45 -36.34
CA ILE A 366 -37.32 -12.50 -36.05
C ILE A 366 -36.79 -11.12 -35.61
N ASN A 367 -37.52 -10.04 -35.89
CA ASN A 367 -37.09 -8.67 -35.59
C ASN A 367 -36.71 -8.44 -34.11
N PRO A 368 -37.45 -8.95 -33.10
CA PRO A 368 -37.04 -8.81 -31.70
C PRO A 368 -35.69 -9.47 -31.39
N MET A 369 -35.36 -10.60 -32.03
CA MET A 369 -34.07 -11.26 -31.84
C MET A 369 -32.91 -10.43 -32.39
N PHE A 370 -33.09 -9.84 -33.58
CA PHE A 370 -32.10 -8.93 -34.16
C PHE A 370 -31.94 -7.66 -33.32
N MET A 371 -33.03 -7.10 -32.79
CA MET A 371 -32.97 -5.95 -31.89
C MET A 371 -32.15 -6.25 -30.63
N LEU A 372 -32.40 -7.39 -29.98
CA LEU A 372 -31.63 -7.82 -28.81
C LEU A 372 -30.16 -8.02 -29.15
N LEU A 373 -29.86 -8.65 -30.30
CA LEU A 373 -28.50 -8.85 -30.78
C LEU A 373 -27.80 -7.52 -31.08
N THR A 374 -28.48 -6.56 -31.71
CA THR A 374 -27.95 -5.22 -32.00
C THR A 374 -27.63 -4.48 -30.71
N VAL A 375 -28.52 -4.51 -29.71
CA VAL A 375 -28.28 -3.89 -28.40
C VAL A 375 -27.07 -4.52 -27.72
N PHE A 376 -26.98 -5.85 -27.73
CA PHE A 376 -25.83 -6.57 -27.16
C PHE A 376 -24.52 -6.23 -27.87
N LEU A 377 -24.49 -6.24 -29.20
CA LEU A 377 -23.30 -5.91 -29.99
C LEU A 377 -22.88 -4.44 -29.82
N ALA A 378 -23.84 -3.52 -29.73
CA ALA A 378 -23.56 -2.11 -29.45
C ALA A 378 -22.96 -1.93 -28.05
N TRP A 379 -23.56 -2.56 -27.04
CA TRP A 379 -23.02 -2.59 -25.68
C TRP A 379 -21.59 -3.15 -25.68
N LEU A 380 -21.38 -4.34 -26.25
CA LEU A 380 -20.06 -4.98 -26.32
C LEU A 380 -19.04 -4.11 -27.05
N ALA A 381 -19.41 -3.52 -28.20
CA ALA A 381 -18.55 -2.61 -28.95
C ALA A 381 -18.10 -1.42 -28.09
N THR A 382 -19.06 -0.73 -27.46
CA THR A 382 -18.75 0.44 -26.61
C THR A 382 -17.89 0.08 -25.40
N THR A 383 -18.16 -1.05 -24.75
CA THR A 383 -17.34 -1.57 -23.64
C THR A 383 -15.91 -1.88 -24.10
N MET A 384 -15.75 -2.58 -25.22
CA MET A 384 -14.44 -2.94 -25.76
C MET A 384 -13.64 -1.73 -26.26
N LEU A 385 -14.31 -0.72 -26.81
CA LEU A 385 -13.68 0.56 -27.14
C LEU A 385 -13.14 1.24 -25.88
N TYR A 386 -13.98 1.38 -24.84
CA TYR A 386 -13.56 2.04 -23.60
C TYR A 386 -12.40 1.31 -22.94
N ILE A 387 -12.49 -0.02 -22.81
CA ILE A 387 -11.48 -0.81 -22.13
C ILE A 387 -10.19 -0.93 -22.97
N GLY A 388 -10.31 -1.17 -24.28
CA GLY A 388 -9.17 -1.31 -25.18
C GLY A 388 -8.44 0.01 -25.45
N PHE A 389 -9.17 1.13 -25.57
CA PHE A 389 -8.59 2.43 -25.87
C PHE A 389 -8.25 3.23 -24.61
N VAL A 390 -9.25 3.55 -23.78
CA VAL A 390 -9.08 4.47 -22.65
C VAL A 390 -8.30 3.78 -21.55
N TYR A 391 -8.81 2.66 -21.04
CA TYR A 391 -8.15 1.93 -19.97
C TYR A 391 -6.82 1.31 -20.44
N GLY A 392 -6.78 0.72 -21.64
CA GLY A 392 -5.55 0.17 -22.21
C GLY A 392 -4.41 1.19 -22.25
N ARG A 393 -4.67 2.42 -22.74
CA ARG A 393 -3.67 3.49 -22.73
C ARG A 393 -3.30 3.94 -21.32
N TRP A 394 -4.27 4.04 -20.43
CA TRP A 394 -4.04 4.43 -19.05
C TRP A 394 -3.12 3.43 -18.32
N GLU A 395 -3.39 2.14 -18.45
CA GLU A 395 -2.57 1.09 -17.85
C GLU A 395 -1.16 1.06 -18.42
N ILE A 396 -1.03 1.14 -19.75
CA ILE A 396 0.26 1.19 -20.44
C ILE A 396 1.08 2.40 -19.95
N ASN A 397 0.49 3.59 -19.88
CA ASN A 397 1.20 4.80 -19.45
C ASN A 397 1.63 4.71 -17.98
N ALA A 398 0.78 4.18 -17.09
CA ALA A 398 1.12 4.01 -15.67
C ALA A 398 2.29 3.02 -15.50
N LEU A 399 2.31 1.92 -16.26
CA LEU A 399 3.43 0.98 -16.28
C LEU A 399 4.70 1.63 -16.82
N THR A 400 4.61 2.36 -17.93
CA THR A 400 5.75 3.08 -18.54
C THR A 400 6.39 4.04 -17.55
N ASN A 401 5.59 4.88 -16.87
CA ASN A 401 6.11 5.83 -15.89
C ASN A 401 6.93 5.14 -14.78
N VAL A 402 6.40 4.05 -14.21
CA VAL A 402 7.10 3.33 -13.13
C VAL A 402 8.35 2.60 -13.63
N ILE A 403 8.29 2.02 -14.84
CA ILE A 403 9.46 1.40 -15.48
C ILE A 403 10.57 2.44 -15.67
N GLU A 404 10.25 3.59 -16.27
CA GLU A 404 11.21 4.67 -16.50
C GLU A 404 11.80 5.20 -15.18
N GLU A 405 10.98 5.40 -14.16
CA GLU A 405 11.45 5.81 -12.84
C GLU A 405 12.43 4.81 -12.21
N LEU A 406 12.14 3.51 -12.32
CA LEU A 406 13.02 2.44 -11.83
C LEU A 406 14.32 2.34 -12.63
N GLU A 407 14.27 2.56 -13.93
CA GLU A 407 15.46 2.59 -14.79
C GLU A 407 16.36 3.79 -14.48
N ILE A 408 15.78 4.98 -14.31
CA ILE A 408 16.51 6.17 -13.86
C ILE A 408 17.13 5.91 -12.49
N TYR A 409 16.38 5.31 -11.57
CA TYR A 409 16.88 4.96 -10.25
C TYR A 409 18.06 3.98 -10.34
N ARG A 410 17.96 2.92 -11.15
CA ARG A 410 19.05 1.95 -11.39
C ARG A 410 20.31 2.64 -11.90
N ASN A 411 20.18 3.44 -12.96
CA ASN A 411 21.31 4.14 -13.57
C ASN A 411 22.00 5.06 -12.54
N SER A 412 21.22 5.73 -11.67
CA SER A 412 21.77 6.56 -10.60
C SER A 412 22.55 5.78 -9.53
N LEU A 413 22.26 4.49 -9.35
CA LEU A 413 23.02 3.63 -8.44
C LEU A 413 24.33 3.17 -9.10
N ASP A 414 24.29 2.85 -10.39
CA ASP A 414 25.45 2.42 -11.16
C ASP A 414 26.49 3.54 -11.25
N GLU A 415 26.08 4.78 -11.56
CA GLU A 415 26.96 5.96 -11.58
C GLU A 415 27.66 6.19 -10.24
N ARG A 416 26.90 6.06 -9.14
CA ARG A 416 27.45 6.17 -7.77
C ARG A 416 28.46 5.07 -7.47
N SER A 417 28.22 3.86 -7.95
CA SER A 417 29.15 2.75 -7.75
C SER A 417 30.46 2.96 -8.52
N HIS A 418 30.41 3.49 -9.74
CA HIS A 418 31.59 3.81 -10.55
C HIS A 418 32.41 4.96 -9.95
N HIS A 419 31.77 6.06 -9.54
CA HIS A 419 32.48 7.20 -8.93
C HIS A 419 33.12 6.84 -7.57
N GLY A 420 32.52 5.91 -6.81
CA GLY A 420 33.11 5.37 -5.59
C GLY A 420 34.39 4.57 -5.84
N TYR A 421 34.50 3.92 -6.99
CA TYR A 421 35.66 3.11 -7.38
C TYR A 421 36.84 3.96 -7.87
N ASP A 422 36.57 5.01 -8.65
CA ASP A 422 37.61 5.90 -9.18
C ASP A 422 38.23 6.78 -8.09
N GLY A 423 37.44 7.28 -7.13
CA GLY A 423 37.93 8.05 -5.99
C GLY A 423 38.87 7.26 -5.04
N TRP A 424 38.83 5.92 -5.10
CA TRP A 424 39.71 5.04 -4.32
C TRP A 424 41.06 4.78 -5.01
N ARG A 425 41.12 4.88 -6.35
CA ARG A 425 42.38 4.77 -7.12
C ARG A 425 43.20 6.06 -7.13
N SER A 426 42.61 7.18 -6.74
CA SER A 426 43.26 8.50 -6.73
C SER A 426 43.80 8.93 -5.35
N ARG A 427 43.87 8.02 -4.36
CA ARG A 427 44.45 8.29 -3.04
C ARG A 427 45.67 7.44 -2.74
#